data_AF-A0A2S9G8T7-F1
#
_entry.id   AF-A0A2S9G8T7-F1
#
_cell.length_a   1.000
_cell.length_b   1.000
_cell.length_c   1.000
_cell.angle_alpha   90.00
_cell.angle_beta   90.00
_cell.angle_gamma   90.00
#
_symmetry.space_group_name_H-M   'P 1'
#
loop_
_entity.id
_entity.type
_entity.pdbx_description
1 polymer ?
#
loop_
_entity_poly.entity_id
_entity_poly.type
_entity_poly.pdbx_seq_one_letter_code
_entity_poly.pdbx_strand_id
1 'polypeptide(L)' 'MTDTLDHQAVSAAPEYPMERTASCPFAPPKPMLEMNETKPLSRVRIWNGTTPWLITGHEVA' A
#
# COMPACT_ATOMS: atom_id res chain seq x y z
N MET A 1 -6.33 -21.16 16.79
CA MET A 1 -6.68 -21.17 15.36
C MET A 1 -6.95 -19.73 14.94
N THR A 2 -5.92 -18.99 14.54
CA THR A 2 -6.04 -17.55 14.17
C THR A 2 -5.41 -17.26 12.79
N ASP A 3 -4.84 -18.26 12.13
CA ASP A 3 -3.98 -18.06 10.96
C ASP A 3 -4.72 -17.75 9.65
N THR A 4 -5.99 -18.15 9.53
CA THR A 4 -6.69 -18.12 8.23
C THR A 4 -7.15 -16.70 7.82
N LEU A 5 -7.43 -15.81 8.78
CA LEU A 5 -7.87 -14.44 8.48
C LEU A 5 -6.69 -13.54 8.05
N ASP A 6 -5.53 -13.70 8.68
CA ASP A 6 -4.33 -12.95 8.33
C ASP A 6 -3.84 -13.30 6.92
N HIS A 7 -3.91 -14.58 6.53
CA HIS A 7 -3.50 -15.04 5.20
C HIS A 7 -4.38 -14.47 4.06
N GLN A 8 -5.66 -14.25 4.32
CA GLN A 8 -6.57 -13.67 3.32
C GLN A 8 -6.34 -12.16 3.18
N ALA A 9 -6.08 -11.46 4.29
CA ALA A 9 -5.77 -10.02 4.27
C ALA A 9 -4.44 -9.71 3.57
N VAL A 10 -3.41 -10.55 3.71
CA VAL A 10 -2.15 -10.36 2.96
C VAL A 10 -2.32 -10.58 1.46
N SER A 11 -3.25 -11.45 1.05
CA SER A 11 -3.49 -11.75 -0.38
C SER A 11 -4.12 -10.56 -1.13
N ALA A 12 -4.76 -9.63 -0.42
CA ALA A 12 -5.40 -8.44 -0.98
C ALA A 12 -4.54 -7.16 -0.87
N ALA A 13 -3.42 -7.20 -0.16
CA ALA A 13 -2.55 -6.02 0.02
C ALA A 13 -1.78 -5.73 -1.28
N PRO A 14 -1.72 -4.47 -1.75
CA PRO A 14 -0.93 -4.10 -2.92
C PRO A 14 0.57 -4.26 -2.65
N GLU A 15 1.32 -4.61 -3.68
CA GLU A 15 2.78 -4.71 -3.62
C GLU A 15 3.42 -3.33 -3.49
N TYR A 16 4.49 -3.26 -2.69
CA TYR A 16 5.30 -2.08 -2.48
C TYR A 16 6.78 -2.38 -2.76
N PRO A 17 7.50 -1.50 -3.49
CA PRO A 17 7.05 -0.21 -4.03
C PRO A 17 6.13 -0.32 -5.24
N MET A 18 5.25 0.66 -5.40
CA MET A 18 4.39 0.79 -6.58
C MET A 18 5.11 1.57 -7.69
N GLU A 19 4.86 1.18 -8.94
CA GLU A 19 5.46 1.81 -10.12
C GLU A 19 4.89 3.21 -10.40
N ARG A 20 5.77 4.12 -10.84
CA ARG A 20 5.36 5.46 -11.30
C ARG A 20 4.90 5.37 -12.75
N THR A 21 3.87 6.14 -13.11
CA THR A 21 3.43 6.23 -14.50
C THR A 21 4.42 7.03 -15.34
N ALA A 22 4.87 6.50 -16.47
CA ALA A 22 5.83 7.18 -17.36
C ALA A 22 5.33 8.53 -17.92
N SER A 23 4.01 8.73 -18.01
CA SER A 23 3.40 9.98 -18.50
C SER A 23 3.59 11.17 -17.56
N CYS A 24 3.85 10.93 -16.27
CA CYS A 24 4.09 11.98 -15.28
C CYS A 24 5.21 11.53 -14.32
N PRO A 25 6.49 11.67 -14.70
CA PRO A 25 7.60 11.07 -13.96
C PRO A 25 7.78 11.67 -12.56
N PHE A 26 7.32 12.90 -12.35
CA PHE A 26 7.39 13.59 -11.07
C PHE A 26 6.17 13.37 -10.16
N ALA A 27 5.07 12.81 -10.67
CA ALA A 27 3.94 12.41 -9.83
C ALA A 27 4.26 11.11 -9.07
N PRO A 28 3.84 10.99 -7.79
CA PRO A 28 3.84 9.70 -7.10
C PRO A 28 3.05 8.63 -7.88
N PRO A 29 3.26 7.33 -7.58
CA PRO A 29 2.45 6.26 -8.14
C PRO A 29 0.95 6.55 -7.98
N LYS A 30 0.18 6.41 -9.06
CA LYS A 30 -1.26 6.67 -9.04
C LYS A 30 -2.02 5.95 -7.91
N PRO A 31 -1.77 4.65 -7.62
CA PRO A 31 -2.48 3.99 -6.53
C PRO A 31 -2.12 4.56 -5.15
N MET A 32 -0.92 5.14 -4.99
CA MET A 32 -0.53 5.80 -3.75
C MET A 32 -1.28 7.11 -3.53
N LEU A 33 -1.60 7.84 -4.61
CA LEU A 33 -2.45 9.03 -4.57
C LEU A 33 -3.91 8.65 -4.22
N GLU A 34 -4.45 7.60 -4.83
CA GLU A 34 -5.79 7.10 -4.50
C GLU A 34 -5.90 6.64 -3.03
N MET A 35 -4.85 6.01 -2.50
CA MET A 35 -4.77 5.66 -1.07
C MET A 35 -4.72 6.90 -0.17
N ASN A 36 -3.98 7.95 -0.54
CA ASN A 36 -3.97 9.20 0.22
C ASN A 36 -5.37 9.79 0.38
N GLU A 37 -6.18 9.78 -0.69
CA GLU A 37 -7.53 10.36 -0.68
C GLU A 37 -8.56 9.52 0.11
N THR A 38 -8.44 8.19 0.08
CA THR A 38 -9.51 7.28 0.55
C THR A 38 -9.15 6.49 1.80
N LYS A 39 -7.88 6.12 1.98
CA LYS A 39 -7.41 5.24 3.06
C LYS A 39 -5.93 5.51 3.39
N PRO A 40 -5.63 6.64 4.06
CA PRO A 40 -4.26 7.10 4.28
C PRO A 40 -3.40 6.19 5.17
N LEU A 41 -4.00 5.20 5.83
CA LEU A 41 -3.31 4.13 6.55
C LEU A 41 -3.70 2.76 5.95
N SER A 42 -2.78 2.14 5.21
CA SER A 42 -3.04 0.91 4.44
C SER A 42 -1.98 -0.17 4.66
N ARG A 43 -2.38 -1.45 4.60
CA ARG A 43 -1.43 -2.58 4.59
C ARG A 43 -0.90 -2.77 3.17
N VAL A 44 0.40 -2.96 3.03
CA VAL A 44 1.07 -3.27 1.75
C VAL A 44 1.92 -4.51 1.91
N ARG A 45 2.22 -5.24 0.83
CA ARG A 45 3.20 -6.33 0.85
C ARG A 45 4.56 -5.82 0.37
N ILE A 46 5.63 -6.24 1.03
CA ILE A 46 7.01 -5.93 0.60
C ILE A 46 7.76 -7.20 0.21
N TRP A 47 8.92 -7.02 -0.42
CA TRP A 47 9.77 -8.08 -0.98
C TRP A 47 10.08 -9.27 -0.07
N ASN A 48 10.04 -9.11 1.26
CA ASN A 48 10.26 -10.20 2.23
C ASN A 48 8.98 -10.96 2.63
N GLY A 49 7.86 -10.68 1.95
CA GLY A 49 6.55 -11.30 2.19
C GLY A 49 5.78 -10.74 3.38
N THR A 50 6.40 -9.91 4.23
CA THR A 50 5.69 -9.25 5.34
C THR A 50 4.77 -8.15 4.83
N THR A 51 3.81 -7.77 5.67
CA THR A 51 2.88 -6.69 5.33
C THR A 51 3.03 -5.51 6.29
N PRO A 52 3.89 -4.51 6.06
CA PRO A 52 3.92 -3.32 6.91
C PRO A 52 2.73 -2.39 6.66
N TRP A 53 2.58 -1.38 7.53
CA TRP A 53 1.70 -0.24 7.29
C TRP A 53 2.40 0.79 6.39
N LEU A 54 1.69 1.25 5.36
CA LEU A 54 2.03 2.41 4.55
C LEU A 54 1.15 3.59 4.99
N ILE A 55 1.78 4.71 5.29
CA ILE A 55 1.12 5.98 5.58
C ILE A 55 1.26 6.88 4.36
N THR A 56 0.14 7.34 3.82
CA THR A 56 0.12 8.24 2.65
C THR A 56 -0.44 9.62 2.95
N GLY A 57 -1.15 9.83 4.07
CA GLY A 57 -1.74 11.12 4.47
C GLY A 57 -0.88 11.93 5.43
N HIS A 58 -0.86 13.26 5.30
CA HIS A 58 -0.05 14.14 6.14
C HIS A 58 -0.56 14.18 7.60
N GLU A 59 -1.87 14.25 7.83
CA GLU A 59 -2.40 14.22 9.20
C GLU A 59 -2.28 12.85 9.90
N VAL A 60 -1.89 11.81 9.17
CA VAL A 60 -1.81 10.42 9.66
C VAL A 60 -0.36 9.97 9.90
N ALA A 61 0.61 10.71 9.35
CA ALA A 61 2.04 10.44 9.51
C ALA A 61 2.55 10.87 10.89
#